data_AF-A0A7Y3TVY2-F1
#
_entry.id   AF-A0A7Y3TVY2-F1
#
_cell.length_a   1.000
_cell.length_b   1.000
_cell.length_c   1.000
_cell.angle_alpha   90.00
_cell.angle_beta   90.00
_cell.angle_gamma   90.00
#
_symmetry.space_group_name_H-M   'P 1'
#
loop_
_entity.id
_entity.type
_entity.pdbx_description
1 polymer ?
#
loop_
_entity_poly.entity_id
_entity_poly.type
_entity_poly.pdbx_seq_one_letter_code
_entity_poly.pdbx_strand_id
1 'polypeptide(L)'
;MSVRYRFKKNLVTGSILLFVIGLLMSVQVPWHFYDVFFNAQRVWQWLISGLFLLITGLLLRRELYARLIGCWQGGWRIIAWGIVGLVMSALVFAPLPGVAMLEFSYLAILIGVILVISAAVPFIDNGGWRFLAAVFAIVILAYSLHSLTYISLIWDFGDRHDFGPGFDNVRFFADVAAGLMPLSLLYILVRPRPSWSAAALLALPLSVWWWLLWVSESRAALLGLILGILVVLWLFGRAARLPVLALVLAAAFGLLGWWLLNPLIAEGAESPFYVTLLLAVVA
;
A
#
# COMPACT_ATOMS: atom_id res chain seq x y z
N MET A 1 13.94 -12.49 -29.49
CA MET A 1 12.77 -12.52 -28.59
C MET A 1 11.58 -13.06 -29.37
N SER A 2 10.99 -14.21 -28.98
CA SER A 2 9.94 -14.86 -29.78
C SER A 2 8.63 -14.07 -29.77
N VAL A 3 7.84 -14.16 -30.85
CA VAL A 3 6.51 -13.52 -30.98
C VAL A 3 5.59 -13.91 -29.81
N ARG A 4 5.64 -15.18 -29.38
CA ARG A 4 4.88 -15.69 -28.22
C ARG A 4 5.27 -15.00 -26.91
N TYR A 5 6.54 -14.70 -26.70
CA TYR A 5 6.99 -14.00 -25.49
C TYR A 5 6.47 -12.57 -25.45
N ARG A 6 6.52 -11.85 -26.59
CA ARG A 6 6.03 -10.48 -26.68
C ARG A 6 4.52 -10.40 -26.44
N PHE A 7 3.76 -11.32 -27.02
CA PHE A 7 2.31 -11.39 -26.81
C PHE A 7 1.96 -11.67 -25.34
N LYS A 8 2.60 -12.67 -24.72
CA LYS A 8 2.39 -13.01 -23.31
C LYS A 8 2.73 -11.84 -22.39
N LYS A 9 3.85 -11.16 -22.66
CA LYS A 9 4.27 -9.96 -21.93
C LYS A 9 3.18 -8.87 -21.96
N ASN A 10 2.69 -8.51 -23.14
CA ASN A 10 1.69 -7.45 -23.27
C ASN A 10 0.39 -7.78 -22.54
N LEU A 11 -0.06 -9.04 -22.59
CA LEU A 11 -1.24 -9.49 -21.87
C LEU A 11 -1.07 -9.41 -20.34
N VAL A 12 0.08 -9.84 -19.82
CA VAL A 12 0.37 -9.81 -18.38
C VAL A 12 0.47 -8.37 -17.87
N THR A 13 1.16 -7.49 -18.61
CA THR A 13 1.21 -6.07 -18.25
C THR A 13 -0.18 -5.44 -18.29
N GLY A 14 -0.97 -5.73 -19.33
CA GLY A 14 -2.34 -5.24 -19.45
C GLY A 14 -3.26 -5.71 -18.32
N SER A 15 -3.15 -6.98 -17.89
CA SER A 15 -3.97 -7.50 -16.80
C SER A 15 -3.60 -6.91 -15.44
N ILE A 16 -2.32 -6.67 -15.16
CA ILE A 16 -1.87 -5.96 -13.95
C ILE A 16 -2.43 -4.54 -13.93
N LEU A 17 -2.39 -3.83 -15.07
CA LEU A 17 -2.91 -2.47 -15.17
C LEU A 17 -4.42 -2.42 -14.90
N LEU A 18 -5.18 -3.31 -15.54
CA LEU A 18 -6.62 -3.42 -15.32
C LEU A 18 -6.95 -3.77 -13.86
N PHE A 19 -6.15 -4.62 -13.22
CA PHE A 19 -6.30 -4.95 -11.81
C PHE A 19 -6.07 -3.74 -10.91
N VAL A 20 -4.99 -2.99 -11.11
CA VAL A 20 -4.69 -1.78 -10.33
C VAL A 20 -5.78 -0.73 -10.52
N ILE A 21 -6.20 -0.46 -11.76
CA ILE A 21 -7.27 0.49 -12.06
C ILE A 21 -8.60 0.03 -11.45
N GLY A 22 -8.94 -1.25 -11.59
CA GLY A 22 -10.15 -1.83 -11.01
C GLY A 22 -10.17 -1.67 -9.50
N LEU A 23 -9.06 -1.97 -8.81
CA LEU A 23 -8.95 -1.77 -7.37
C LEU A 23 -9.13 -0.30 -6.98
N LEU A 24 -8.47 0.63 -7.68
CA LEU A 24 -8.63 2.06 -7.41
C LEU A 24 -10.09 2.51 -7.59
N MET A 25 -10.75 2.09 -8.68
CA MET A 25 -12.16 2.40 -8.92
C MET A 25 -13.08 1.78 -7.86
N SER A 26 -12.78 0.57 -7.39
CA SER A 26 -13.57 -0.09 -6.36
C SER A 26 -13.53 0.66 -5.02
N VAL A 27 -12.49 1.45 -4.76
CA VAL A 27 -12.37 2.29 -3.56
C VAL A 27 -13.02 3.65 -3.78
N GLN A 28 -12.77 4.29 -4.93
CA GLN A 28 -13.18 5.67 -5.19
C GLN A 28 -14.67 5.81 -5.52
N VAL A 29 -15.24 4.89 -6.30
CA VAL A 29 -16.64 5.01 -6.77
C VAL A 29 -17.62 4.86 -5.59
N PRO A 30 -17.57 3.82 -4.75
CA PRO A 30 -18.51 3.70 -3.63
C PRO A 30 -18.41 4.85 -2.64
N TRP A 31 -17.21 5.43 -2.46
CA TRP A 31 -16.98 6.56 -1.56
C TRP A 31 -17.73 7.83 -1.96
N HIS A 32 -17.80 8.13 -3.27
CA HIS A 32 -18.45 9.35 -3.76
C HIS A 32 -19.98 9.22 -3.91
N PHE A 33 -20.50 7.99 -3.89
CA PHE A 33 -21.90 7.70 -4.22
C PHE A 33 -22.60 6.87 -3.13
N TYR A 34 -22.79 7.42 -1.92
CA TYR A 34 -23.71 6.95 -0.84
C TYR A 34 -23.16 6.09 0.33
N ASP A 35 -23.73 6.30 1.53
CA ASP A 35 -23.38 5.69 2.84
C ASP A 35 -23.55 4.16 2.99
N VAL A 36 -24.05 3.42 1.99
CA VAL A 36 -24.66 2.08 2.22
C VAL A 36 -23.91 0.89 1.58
N PHE A 37 -22.71 1.05 1.01
CA PHE A 37 -22.18 0.01 0.12
C PHE A 37 -20.78 -0.55 0.40
N PHE A 38 -20.35 -0.64 1.66
CA PHE A 38 -19.16 -1.43 2.02
C PHE A 38 -19.21 -2.87 1.50
N ASN A 39 -20.39 -3.50 1.52
CA ASN A 39 -20.57 -4.84 0.97
C ASN A 39 -20.41 -4.86 -0.56
N ALA A 40 -20.92 -3.87 -1.29
CA ALA A 40 -20.74 -3.82 -2.74
C ALA A 40 -19.29 -3.53 -3.12
N GLN A 41 -18.60 -2.64 -2.39
CA GLN A 41 -17.16 -2.41 -2.53
C GLN A 41 -16.38 -3.72 -2.37
N ARG A 42 -16.64 -4.48 -1.31
CA ARG A 42 -16.01 -5.78 -1.06
C ARG A 42 -16.28 -6.78 -2.18
N VAL A 43 -17.53 -6.88 -2.63
CA VAL A 43 -17.91 -7.75 -3.77
C VAL A 43 -17.16 -7.33 -5.04
N TRP A 44 -17.06 -6.04 -5.35
CA TRP A 44 -16.31 -5.54 -6.49
C TRP A 44 -14.81 -5.88 -6.39
N GLN A 45 -14.20 -5.65 -5.22
CA GLN A 45 -12.80 -6.00 -4.96
C GLN A 45 -12.55 -7.50 -5.15
N TRP A 46 -13.48 -8.34 -4.67
CA TRP A 46 -13.43 -9.79 -4.88
C TRP A 46 -13.52 -10.17 -6.34
N LEU A 47 -14.48 -9.60 -7.08
CA LEU A 47 -14.66 -9.89 -8.50
C LEU A 47 -13.43 -9.48 -9.31
N ILE A 48 -12.91 -8.27 -9.08
CA ILE A 48 -11.73 -7.75 -9.77
C ILE A 48 -10.50 -8.62 -9.45
N SER A 49 -10.30 -8.97 -8.18
CA SER A 49 -9.18 -9.82 -7.77
C SER A 49 -9.31 -11.23 -8.31
N GLY A 50 -10.51 -11.83 -8.23
CA GLY A 50 -10.79 -13.17 -8.76
C GLY A 50 -10.58 -13.24 -10.28
N LEU A 51 -11.06 -12.25 -11.03
CA LEU A 51 -10.83 -12.15 -12.47
C LEU A 51 -9.35 -11.99 -12.80
N PHE A 52 -8.63 -11.14 -12.06
CA PHE A 52 -7.19 -10.97 -12.23
C PHE A 52 -6.43 -12.28 -11.99
N LEU A 53 -6.74 -12.99 -10.90
CA LEU A 53 -6.15 -14.27 -10.56
C LEU A 53 -6.45 -15.33 -11.62
N LEU A 54 -7.69 -15.38 -12.11
CA LEU A 54 -8.09 -16.33 -13.15
C LEU A 54 -7.34 -16.05 -14.46
N ILE A 55 -7.43 -14.83 -14.97
CA ILE A 55 -6.84 -14.46 -16.28
C ILE A 55 -5.31 -14.56 -16.21
N THR A 56 -4.69 -13.86 -15.26
CA THR A 56 -3.22 -13.78 -15.17
C THR A 56 -2.62 -15.08 -14.67
N GLY A 57 -3.29 -15.78 -13.75
CA GLY A 57 -2.88 -17.09 -13.28
C GLY A 57 -2.90 -18.14 -14.38
N LEU A 58 -3.91 -18.15 -15.24
CA LEU A 58 -3.94 -19.04 -16.42
C LEU A 58 -2.83 -18.71 -17.41
N LEU A 59 -2.57 -17.42 -17.67
CA LEU A 59 -1.48 -16.97 -18.54
C LEU A 59 -0.10 -17.37 -17.99
N LEU A 60 0.09 -17.30 -16.67
CA LEU A 60 1.35 -17.56 -15.96
C LEU A 60 1.43 -18.95 -15.32
N ARG A 61 0.53 -19.88 -15.66
CA ARG A 61 0.41 -21.17 -14.96
C ARG A 61 1.72 -21.94 -14.87
N ARG A 62 2.51 -21.96 -15.96
CA ARG A 62 3.78 -22.71 -16.00
C ARG A 62 4.81 -22.11 -15.06
N GLU A 63 4.92 -20.79 -15.05
CA GLU A 63 5.83 -20.03 -14.20
C GLU A 63 5.42 -20.14 -12.72
N LEU A 64 4.12 -20.11 -12.43
CA LEU A 64 3.57 -20.33 -11.10
C LEU A 64 3.92 -21.74 -10.60
N TYR A 65 3.65 -22.78 -11.39
CA TYR A 65 4.00 -24.16 -11.01
C TYR A 65 5.50 -24.32 -10.78
N ALA A 66 6.35 -23.77 -11.65
CA ALA A 66 7.80 -23.85 -11.48
C ALA A 66 8.27 -23.21 -10.16
N ARG A 67 7.73 -22.04 -9.80
CA ARG A 67 8.06 -21.35 -8.53
C ARG A 67 7.53 -22.10 -7.32
N LEU A 68 6.30 -22.59 -7.38
CA LEU A 68 5.69 -23.37 -6.29
C LEU A 68 6.47 -24.67 -6.04
N ILE A 69 6.86 -25.38 -7.11
CA ILE A 69 7.68 -26.60 -6.99
C ILE A 69 9.03 -26.28 -6.34
N GLY A 70 9.68 -25.18 -6.72
CA GLY A 70 10.94 -24.74 -6.11
C GLY A 70 10.79 -24.39 -4.62
N CYS A 71 9.72 -23.69 -4.24
CA CYS A 71 9.41 -23.38 -2.84
C CYS A 71 9.09 -24.63 -2.03
N TRP A 72 8.54 -25.65 -2.70
CA TRP A 72 8.22 -26.94 -2.11
C TRP A 72 9.43 -27.88 -2.05
N GLN A 73 10.67 -27.41 -2.14
CA GLN A 73 11.87 -28.25 -1.93
C GLN A 73 12.58 -27.88 -0.62
N GLY A 74 13.05 -28.90 0.11
CA GLY A 74 13.85 -28.73 1.32
C GLY A 74 13.06 -28.41 2.61
N GLY A 75 13.74 -27.77 3.57
CA GLY A 75 13.23 -27.50 4.93
C GLY A 75 12.06 -26.51 5.00
N TRP A 76 11.83 -25.73 3.94
CA TRP A 76 10.71 -24.79 3.85
C TRP A 76 9.34 -25.47 3.94
N ARG A 77 9.24 -26.76 3.60
CA ARG A 77 8.02 -27.56 3.75
C ARG A 77 7.53 -27.58 5.19
N ILE A 78 8.43 -27.70 6.16
CA ILE A 78 8.06 -27.80 7.58
C ILE A 78 7.43 -26.47 8.03
N ILE A 79 8.03 -25.35 7.62
CA ILE A 79 7.51 -24.01 7.90
C ILE A 79 6.15 -23.82 7.22
N ALA A 80 6.03 -24.18 5.94
CA ALA A 80 4.78 -24.06 5.19
C ALA A 80 3.65 -24.88 5.82
N TRP A 81 3.91 -26.14 6.17
CA TRP A 81 2.93 -26.99 6.86
C TRP A 81 2.61 -26.49 8.26
N GLY A 82 3.58 -25.94 8.99
CA GLY A 82 3.36 -25.29 10.28
C GLY A 82 2.43 -24.09 10.16
N ILE A 83 2.64 -23.22 9.17
CA ILE A 83 1.76 -22.07 8.89
C ILE A 83 0.36 -22.54 8.51
N VAL A 84 0.23 -23.51 7.61
CA VAL A 84 -1.08 -24.07 7.22
C VAL A 84 -1.78 -24.66 8.45
N GLY A 85 -1.07 -25.43 9.28
CA GLY A 85 -1.61 -25.99 10.51
C GLY A 85 -2.10 -24.92 11.48
N LEU A 86 -1.32 -23.86 11.68
CA LEU A 86 -1.70 -22.72 12.52
C LEU A 86 -2.95 -22.01 11.97
N VAL A 87 -3.00 -21.72 10.68
CA VAL A 87 -4.15 -21.07 10.04
C VAL A 87 -5.40 -21.94 10.16
N MET A 88 -5.29 -23.25 9.89
CA MET A 88 -6.41 -24.18 10.02
C MET A 88 -6.87 -24.29 11.47
N SER A 89 -5.95 -24.32 12.44
CA SER A 89 -6.31 -24.33 13.86
C SER A 89 -7.02 -23.04 14.27
N ALA A 90 -6.55 -21.88 13.80
CA ALA A 90 -7.18 -20.60 14.05
C ALA A 90 -8.62 -20.54 13.48
N LEU A 91 -8.85 -21.13 12.30
CA LEU A 91 -10.18 -21.25 11.72
C LEU A 91 -11.13 -22.16 12.53
N VAL A 92 -10.63 -23.32 12.98
CA VAL A 92 -11.43 -24.30 13.74
C VAL A 92 -11.81 -23.77 15.12
N PHE A 93 -10.89 -23.05 15.78
CA PHE A 93 -11.10 -22.52 17.13
C PHE A 93 -11.58 -21.06 17.16
N ALA A 94 -11.93 -20.48 16.01
CA ALA A 94 -12.42 -19.11 15.96
C ALA A 94 -13.79 -18.99 16.67
N PRO A 95 -13.97 -18.01 17.57
CA PRO A 95 -15.26 -17.79 18.24
C PRO A 95 -16.36 -17.33 17.27
N LEU A 96 -15.97 -16.77 16.12
CA LEU A 96 -16.88 -16.31 15.06
C LEU A 96 -16.43 -16.89 13.70
N PRO A 97 -16.82 -18.13 13.37
CA PRO A 97 -16.28 -18.84 12.20
C PRO A 97 -16.62 -18.15 10.86
N GLY A 98 -17.76 -17.46 10.76
CA GLY A 98 -18.12 -16.71 9.55
C GLY A 98 -17.17 -15.55 9.26
N VAL A 99 -16.77 -14.80 10.30
CA VAL A 99 -15.80 -13.70 10.18
C VAL A 99 -14.40 -14.26 9.88
N ALA A 100 -14.01 -15.34 10.57
CA ALA A 100 -12.73 -15.99 10.34
C ALA A 100 -12.59 -16.54 8.91
N MET A 101 -13.65 -17.13 8.34
CA MET A 101 -13.68 -17.57 6.94
C MET A 101 -13.59 -16.39 5.97
N LEU A 102 -14.23 -15.27 6.29
CA LEU A 102 -14.11 -14.03 5.51
C LEU A 102 -12.65 -13.54 5.51
N GLU A 103 -12.01 -13.40 6.67
CA GLU A 103 -10.61 -12.99 6.77
C GLU A 103 -9.67 -13.96 6.04
N PHE A 104 -9.89 -15.26 6.19
CA PHE A 104 -9.13 -16.29 5.48
C PHE A 104 -9.27 -16.18 3.96
N SER A 105 -10.47 -15.91 3.45
CA SER A 105 -10.68 -15.71 2.02
C SER A 105 -9.93 -14.47 1.48
N TYR A 106 -9.87 -13.37 2.24
CA TYR A 106 -9.04 -12.22 1.89
C TYR A 106 -7.55 -12.55 1.90
N LEU A 107 -7.07 -13.28 2.92
CA LEU A 107 -5.69 -13.74 2.98
C LEU A 107 -5.35 -14.66 1.81
N ALA A 108 -6.26 -15.58 1.44
CA ALA A 108 -6.08 -16.48 0.30
C ALA A 108 -6.01 -15.71 -1.03
N ILE A 109 -6.89 -14.73 -1.23
CA ILE A 109 -6.84 -13.83 -2.40
C ILE A 109 -5.52 -13.07 -2.42
N LEU A 110 -5.12 -12.48 -1.29
CA LEU A 110 -3.86 -11.73 -1.18
C LEU A 110 -2.64 -12.60 -1.50
N ILE A 111 -2.57 -13.82 -0.95
CA ILE A 111 -1.51 -14.79 -1.27
C ILE A 111 -1.51 -15.11 -2.78
N GLY A 112 -2.70 -15.36 -3.36
CA GLY A 112 -2.84 -15.58 -4.79
C GLY A 112 -2.29 -14.41 -5.61
N VAL A 113 -2.64 -13.18 -5.22
CA VAL A 113 -2.23 -11.96 -5.92
C VAL A 113 -0.71 -11.79 -5.81
N ILE A 114 -0.13 -12.01 -4.63
CA ILE A 114 1.33 -11.96 -4.41
C ILE A 114 2.05 -12.98 -5.30
N LEU A 115 1.55 -14.22 -5.36
CA LEU A 115 2.16 -15.26 -6.19
C LEU A 115 2.09 -14.93 -7.68
N VAL A 116 0.94 -14.44 -8.15
CA VAL A 116 0.74 -14.02 -9.55
C VAL A 116 1.63 -12.83 -9.89
N ILE A 117 1.67 -11.80 -9.06
CA ILE A 117 2.52 -10.62 -9.26
C ILE A 117 3.99 -11.04 -9.26
N SER A 118 4.41 -11.86 -8.30
CA SER A 118 5.77 -12.40 -8.23
C SER A 118 6.13 -13.13 -9.53
N ALA A 119 5.26 -14.01 -10.02
CA ALA A 119 5.42 -14.69 -11.30
C ALA A 119 5.46 -13.73 -12.50
N ALA A 120 4.75 -12.59 -12.41
CA ALA A 120 4.68 -11.58 -13.44
C ALA A 120 5.91 -10.65 -13.51
N VAL A 121 6.65 -10.46 -12.40
CA VAL A 121 7.83 -9.56 -12.29
C VAL A 121 8.78 -9.64 -13.50
N PRO A 122 9.20 -10.83 -13.99
CA PRO A 122 10.14 -10.92 -15.11
C PRO A 122 9.59 -10.42 -16.46
N PHE A 123 8.26 -10.30 -16.57
CA PHE A 123 7.59 -9.82 -17.78
C PHE A 123 7.41 -8.30 -17.77
N ILE A 124 7.55 -7.64 -16.62
CA ILE A 124 7.44 -6.19 -16.50
C ILE A 124 8.76 -5.58 -16.98
N ASP A 125 8.71 -4.79 -18.05
CA ASP A 125 9.87 -4.05 -18.52
C ASP A 125 10.08 -2.75 -17.76
N ASN A 126 11.19 -2.06 -18.07
CA ASN A 126 11.50 -0.76 -17.47
C ASN A 126 10.36 0.25 -17.66
N GLY A 127 9.62 0.19 -18.77
CA GLY A 127 8.46 1.07 -19.00
C GLY A 127 7.32 0.79 -18.02
N GLY A 128 6.95 -0.48 -17.86
CA GLY A 128 5.93 -0.93 -16.91
C GLY A 128 6.31 -0.60 -15.46
N TRP A 129 7.57 -0.82 -15.07
CA TRP A 129 8.05 -0.42 -13.75
C TRP A 129 7.97 1.09 -13.52
N ARG A 130 8.30 1.91 -14.54
CA ARG A 130 8.22 3.38 -14.43
C ARG A 130 6.78 3.84 -14.26
N PHE A 131 5.88 3.22 -15.00
CA PHE A 131 4.45 3.50 -14.91
C PHE A 131 3.91 3.13 -13.53
N LEU A 132 4.15 1.91 -13.04
CA LEU A 132 3.73 1.48 -11.70
C LEU A 132 4.27 2.40 -10.61
N ALA A 133 5.55 2.77 -10.72
CA ALA A 133 6.18 3.69 -9.80
C ALA A 133 5.52 5.08 -9.81
N ALA A 134 5.15 5.60 -10.99
CA ALA A 134 4.41 6.85 -11.11
C ALA A 134 3.01 6.74 -10.52
N VAL A 135 2.29 5.63 -10.74
CA VAL A 135 0.98 5.38 -10.14
C VAL A 135 1.07 5.39 -8.62
N PHE A 136 2.01 4.65 -8.02
CA PHE A 136 2.17 4.65 -6.55
C PHE A 136 2.52 6.04 -6.01
N ALA A 137 3.41 6.78 -6.69
CA ALA A 137 3.72 8.15 -6.30
C ALA A 137 2.49 9.08 -6.35
N ILE A 138 1.69 8.99 -7.41
CA ILE A 138 0.46 9.78 -7.58
C ILE A 138 -0.58 9.38 -6.53
N VAL A 139 -0.76 8.09 -6.24
CA VAL A 139 -1.71 7.62 -5.23
C VAL A 139 -1.35 8.16 -3.85
N ILE A 140 -0.09 8.06 -3.44
CA ILE A 140 0.37 8.61 -2.15
C ILE A 140 0.15 10.13 -2.12
N LEU A 141 0.49 10.84 -3.20
CA LEU A 141 0.28 12.29 -3.28
C LEU A 141 -1.19 12.68 -3.20
N ALA A 142 -2.04 12.07 -4.02
CA ALA A 142 -3.47 12.36 -4.06
C ALA A 142 -4.12 12.11 -2.69
N TYR A 143 -3.78 10.99 -2.06
CA TYR A 143 -4.25 10.68 -0.72
C TYR A 143 -3.71 11.67 0.33
N SER A 144 -2.44 12.10 0.21
CA SER A 144 -1.86 13.10 1.12
C SER A 144 -2.62 14.42 1.05
N LEU A 145 -2.88 14.92 -0.17
CA LEU A 145 -3.63 16.16 -0.39
C LEU A 145 -5.05 16.05 0.14
N HIS A 146 -5.71 14.92 -0.12
CA HIS A 146 -7.06 14.67 0.36
C HIS A 146 -7.12 14.63 1.89
N SER A 147 -6.19 13.90 2.54
CA SER A 147 -6.15 13.76 3.99
C SER A 147 -5.83 15.09 4.69
N LEU A 148 -4.87 15.87 4.15
CA LEU A 148 -4.58 17.21 4.69
C LEU A 148 -5.79 18.13 4.59
N THR A 149 -6.46 18.14 3.43
CA THR A 149 -7.66 18.96 3.21
C THR A 149 -8.77 18.55 4.19
N TYR A 150 -9.02 17.25 4.31
CA TYR A 150 -10.03 16.71 5.22
C TYR A 150 -9.75 17.07 6.68
N ILE A 151 -8.55 16.77 7.18
CA ILE A 151 -8.15 17.07 8.57
C ILE A 151 -8.20 18.58 8.83
N SER A 152 -7.78 19.42 7.88
CA SER A 152 -7.82 20.88 8.03
C SER A 152 -9.23 21.47 8.10
N LEU A 153 -10.24 20.77 7.56
CA LEU A 153 -11.61 21.28 7.43
C LEU A 153 -12.57 20.73 8.50
N ILE A 154 -12.37 19.50 8.99
CA ILE A 154 -13.40 18.75 9.73
C ILE A 154 -12.98 18.38 11.16
N TRP A 155 -11.70 18.49 11.54
CA TRP A 155 -11.20 17.90 12.79
C TRP A 155 -11.68 18.60 14.07
N ASP A 156 -12.83 18.16 14.59
CA ASP A 156 -13.39 18.54 15.89
C ASP A 156 -13.37 17.36 16.88
N PHE A 157 -12.20 16.70 17.00
CA PHE A 157 -11.93 15.38 17.62
C PHE A 157 -12.23 14.20 16.68
N GLY A 158 -11.14 13.55 16.23
CA GLY A 158 -11.16 12.56 15.15
C GLY A 158 -12.07 11.36 15.38
N ASP A 159 -13.06 11.19 14.51
CA ASP A 159 -13.79 9.95 14.34
C ASP A 159 -12.96 9.00 13.46
N ARG A 160 -13.11 7.69 13.65
CA ARG A 160 -12.40 6.61 12.92
C ARG A 160 -12.62 6.65 11.40
N HIS A 161 -13.54 7.48 10.91
CA HIS A 161 -13.86 7.69 9.50
C HIS A 161 -13.03 8.83 8.86
N ASP A 162 -12.20 9.53 9.65
CA ASP A 162 -11.52 10.76 9.24
C ASP A 162 -10.18 10.53 8.52
N PHE A 163 -9.71 9.29 8.47
CA PHE A 163 -8.44 8.92 7.84
C PHE A 163 -8.60 8.64 6.33
N GLY A 164 -9.68 9.09 5.69
CA GLY A 164 -9.80 9.16 4.23
C GLY A 164 -10.64 8.04 3.57
N PRO A 165 -10.75 8.06 2.23
CA PRO A 165 -11.75 7.29 1.50
C PRO A 165 -11.56 5.79 1.61
N GLY A 166 -12.57 5.11 2.17
CA GLY A 166 -12.63 3.66 2.34
C GLY A 166 -11.85 3.10 3.54
N PHE A 167 -11.38 3.96 4.44
CA PHE A 167 -10.72 3.56 5.69
C PHE A 167 -11.66 3.72 6.89
N ASP A 168 -12.39 2.66 7.23
CA ASP A 168 -13.24 2.64 8.44
C ASP A 168 -12.44 2.51 9.74
N ASN A 169 -11.13 2.27 9.62
CA ASN A 169 -10.28 1.86 10.72
C ASN A 169 -8.85 2.36 10.51
N VAL A 170 -8.34 3.11 11.49
CA VAL A 170 -6.94 3.55 11.61
C VAL A 170 -5.95 2.40 11.37
N ARG A 171 -6.28 1.21 11.86
CA ARG A 171 -5.44 0.01 11.66
C ARG A 171 -5.29 -0.36 10.19
N PHE A 172 -6.36 -0.25 9.40
CA PHE A 172 -6.31 -0.55 7.98
C PHE A 172 -5.50 0.51 7.21
N PHE A 173 -5.59 1.78 7.61
CA PHE A 173 -4.70 2.83 7.10
C PHE A 173 -3.23 2.49 7.37
N ALA A 174 -2.91 2.11 8.61
CA ALA A 174 -1.55 1.74 9.02
C ALA A 174 -0.97 0.60 8.17
N ASP A 175 -1.77 -0.44 7.91
CA ASP A 175 -1.40 -1.58 7.08
C ASP A 175 -1.16 -1.16 5.62
N VAL A 176 -2.02 -0.29 5.07
CA VAL A 176 -1.85 0.24 3.71
C VAL A 176 -0.63 1.14 3.60
N ALA A 177 -0.36 1.98 4.61
CA ALA A 177 0.82 2.83 4.67
C ALA A 177 2.12 2.01 4.69
N ALA A 178 2.17 0.98 5.54
CA ALA A 178 3.32 0.07 5.62
C ALA A 178 3.61 -0.63 4.28
N GLY A 179 2.59 -0.87 3.45
CA GLY A 179 2.74 -1.44 2.10
C GLY A 179 3.07 -0.42 1.01
N LEU A 180 2.31 0.68 0.92
CA LEU A 180 2.41 1.65 -0.17
C LEU A 180 3.66 2.54 -0.06
N MET A 181 4.06 2.96 1.15
CA MET A 181 5.20 3.85 1.31
C MET A 181 6.48 3.22 0.74
N PRO A 182 6.85 1.96 1.05
CA PRO A 182 7.98 1.30 0.40
C PRO A 182 7.82 1.14 -1.12
N LEU A 183 6.62 0.81 -1.60
CA LEU A 183 6.36 0.64 -3.04
C LEU A 183 6.54 1.95 -3.82
N SER A 184 6.20 3.09 -3.24
CA SER A 184 6.41 4.39 -3.89
C SER A 184 7.89 4.69 -4.14
N LEU A 185 8.81 4.14 -3.35
CA LEU A 185 10.26 4.31 -3.55
C LEU A 185 10.74 3.70 -4.88
N LEU A 186 9.92 2.87 -5.54
CA LEU A 186 10.16 2.46 -6.93
C LEU A 186 10.32 3.66 -7.88
N TYR A 187 9.70 4.80 -7.58
CA TYR A 187 9.82 6.03 -8.40
C TYR A 187 11.24 6.58 -8.43
N ILE A 188 12.00 6.32 -7.36
CA ILE A 188 13.41 6.66 -7.25
C ILE A 188 14.25 5.59 -7.97
N LEU A 189 13.94 4.32 -7.72
CA LEU A 189 14.78 3.17 -8.09
C LEU A 189 14.70 2.77 -9.57
N VAL A 190 13.56 2.95 -10.22
CA VAL A 190 13.33 2.48 -11.59
C VAL A 190 14.03 3.39 -12.64
N ARG A 191 14.56 4.53 -12.20
CA ARG A 191 15.30 5.45 -13.07
C ARG A 191 16.70 4.89 -13.39
N PRO A 192 17.27 5.20 -14.57
CA PRO A 192 18.61 4.72 -14.96
C PRO A 192 19.70 5.09 -13.95
N ARG A 193 19.52 6.23 -13.27
CA ARG A 193 20.31 6.64 -12.11
C ARG A 193 19.33 7.10 -11.03
N PRO A 194 19.46 6.63 -9.78
CA PRO A 194 18.67 7.13 -8.66
C PRO A 194 18.84 8.65 -8.56
N SER A 195 17.72 9.39 -8.55
CA SER A 195 17.74 10.85 -8.61
C SER A 195 17.27 11.47 -7.30
N TRP A 196 18.04 12.42 -6.78
CA TRP A 196 17.63 13.26 -5.66
C TRP A 196 16.40 14.11 -5.96
N SER A 197 16.20 14.50 -7.23
CA SER A 197 14.96 15.20 -7.62
C SER A 197 13.73 14.31 -7.48
N ALA A 198 13.85 13.02 -7.81
CA ALA A 198 12.76 12.08 -7.63
C ALA A 198 12.48 11.80 -6.15
N ALA A 199 13.53 11.74 -5.33
CA ALA A 199 13.40 11.65 -3.88
C ALA A 199 12.73 12.90 -3.30
N ALA A 200 13.10 14.10 -3.73
CA ALA A 200 12.51 15.36 -3.29
C ALA A 200 11.01 15.44 -3.65
N LEU A 201 10.62 15.01 -4.85
CA LEU A 201 9.21 14.95 -5.27
C LEU A 201 8.38 13.99 -4.39
N LEU A 202 8.97 12.89 -3.95
CA LEU A 202 8.32 11.95 -3.03
C LEU A 202 8.41 12.35 -1.56
N ALA A 203 9.35 13.23 -1.19
CA ALA A 203 9.57 13.59 0.20
C ALA A 203 8.31 14.20 0.82
N LEU A 204 7.67 15.15 0.14
CA LEU A 204 6.46 15.80 0.63
C LEU A 204 5.31 14.82 0.87
N PRO A 205 4.85 14.03 -0.12
CA PRO A 205 3.75 13.10 0.12
C PRO A 205 4.11 12.02 1.15
N LEU A 206 5.35 11.49 1.15
CA LEU A 206 5.76 10.55 2.19
C LEU A 206 5.80 11.17 3.59
N SER A 207 6.16 12.45 3.71
CA SER A 207 6.20 13.15 5.00
C SER A 207 4.79 13.30 5.59
N VAL A 208 3.78 13.54 4.74
CA VAL A 208 2.38 13.58 5.16
C VAL A 208 1.94 12.20 5.66
N TRP A 209 2.28 11.13 4.96
CA TRP A 209 1.94 9.77 5.42
C TRP A 209 2.63 9.41 6.74
N TRP A 210 3.90 9.79 6.92
CA TRP A 210 4.59 9.66 8.20
C TRP A 210 3.90 10.46 9.29
N TRP A 211 3.54 11.71 9.03
CA TRP A 211 2.79 12.54 9.97
C TRP A 211 1.47 11.87 10.39
N LEU A 212 0.68 11.36 9.43
CA LEU A 212 -0.56 10.62 9.71
C LEU A 212 -0.31 9.35 10.55
N LEU A 213 0.78 8.62 10.31
CA LEU A 213 1.15 7.46 11.13
C LEU A 213 1.48 7.85 12.57
N TRP A 214 2.11 9.01 12.79
CA TRP A 214 2.41 9.54 14.12
C TRP A 214 1.15 10.03 14.84
N VAL A 215 0.31 10.83 14.16
CA VAL A 215 -0.97 11.33 14.69
C VAL A 215 -1.89 10.17 15.08
N SER A 216 -1.91 9.11 14.27
CA SER A 216 -2.78 7.96 14.51
C SER A 216 -2.22 6.90 15.47
N GLU A 217 -1.07 7.18 16.11
CA GLU A 217 -0.35 6.22 16.98
C GLU A 217 -0.21 4.81 16.38
N SER A 218 0.09 4.73 15.08
CA SER A 218 0.16 3.46 14.33
C SER A 218 1.43 2.65 14.62
N ARG A 219 1.65 2.27 15.89
CA ARG A 219 2.88 1.64 16.42
C ARG A 219 3.33 0.41 15.63
N ALA A 220 2.38 -0.44 15.22
CA ALA A 220 2.69 -1.65 14.44
C ALA A 220 3.26 -1.33 13.06
N ALA A 221 2.68 -0.37 12.33
CA ALA A 221 3.17 0.05 11.03
C ALA A 221 4.52 0.78 11.12
N LEU A 222 4.70 1.64 12.13
CA LEU A 222 5.97 2.31 12.41
C LEU A 222 7.09 1.28 12.66
N LEU A 223 6.85 0.30 13.54
CA LEU A 223 7.80 -0.77 13.82
C LEU A 223 8.08 -1.62 12.57
N GLY A 224 7.03 -1.97 11.80
CA GLY A 224 7.15 -2.71 10.55
C GLY A 224 8.01 -2.00 9.52
N LEU A 225 7.82 -0.69 9.33
CA LEU A 225 8.63 0.14 8.44
C LEU A 225 10.09 0.21 8.91
N ILE A 226 10.34 0.42 10.21
CA ILE A 226 11.70 0.46 10.77
C ILE A 226 12.42 -0.87 10.58
N LEU A 227 11.79 -1.99 10.95
CA LEU A 227 12.37 -3.32 10.77
C LEU A 227 12.59 -3.63 9.29
N GLY A 228 11.64 -3.27 8.42
CA GLY A 228 11.76 -3.41 6.97
C GLY A 228 12.97 -2.64 6.42
N ILE A 229 13.18 -1.39 6.86
CA ILE A 229 14.35 -0.59 6.50
C ILE A 229 15.65 -1.31 6.92
N LEU A 230 15.72 -1.81 8.15
CA LEU A 230 16.91 -2.51 8.66
C LEU A 230 17.21 -3.78 7.84
N VAL A 231 16.19 -4.59 7.54
CA VAL A 231 16.33 -5.80 6.73
C VAL A 231 16.78 -5.45 5.30
N VAL A 232 16.19 -4.44 4.69
CA VAL A 232 16.56 -3.99 3.33
C VAL A 232 17.99 -3.46 3.30
N LEU A 233 18.41 -2.67 4.29
CA LEU A 233 19.79 -2.23 4.41
C LEU A 233 20.76 -3.39 4.62
N TRP A 234 20.38 -4.39 5.42
CA TRP A 234 21.21 -5.57 5.66
C TRP A 234 21.38 -6.42 4.39
N LEU A 235 20.31 -6.65 3.64
CA LEU A 235 20.33 -7.48 2.42
C LEU A 235 20.98 -6.79 1.22
N PHE A 236 20.70 -5.51 1.00
CA PHE A 236 21.08 -4.78 -0.22
C PHE A 236 22.19 -3.76 0.01
N GLY A 237 22.56 -3.48 1.27
CA GLY A 237 23.68 -2.64 1.64
C GLY A 237 23.68 -1.29 0.94
N ARG A 238 24.72 -1.03 0.14
CA ARG A 238 24.93 0.26 -0.55
C ARG A 238 23.81 0.57 -1.55
N ALA A 239 23.21 -0.44 -2.18
CA ALA A 239 22.18 -0.23 -3.20
C ALA A 239 20.87 0.34 -2.61
N ALA A 240 20.59 0.06 -1.33
CA ALA A 240 19.39 0.55 -0.66
C ALA A 240 19.55 1.92 0.01
N ARG A 241 20.76 2.49 0.06
CA ARG A 241 21.03 3.70 0.86
C ARG A 241 20.16 4.89 0.46
N LEU A 242 20.05 5.17 -0.83
CA LEU A 242 19.31 6.34 -1.31
C LEU A 242 17.80 6.26 -1.07
N PRO A 243 17.08 5.18 -1.45
CA PRO A 243 15.64 5.09 -1.14
C PRO A 243 15.37 5.05 0.36
N VAL A 244 16.23 4.39 1.15
CA VAL A 244 16.10 4.37 2.61
C VAL A 244 16.32 5.77 3.19
N LEU A 245 17.36 6.48 2.75
CA LEU A 245 17.61 7.85 3.21
C LEU A 245 16.46 8.78 2.85
N ALA A 246 15.88 8.65 1.66
CA ALA A 246 14.68 9.40 1.28
C ALA A 246 13.49 9.11 2.23
N LEU A 247 13.27 7.85 2.57
CA LEU A 247 12.19 7.44 3.48
C LEU A 247 12.44 7.96 4.91
N VAL A 248 13.69 7.91 5.40
CA VAL A 248 14.07 8.41 6.73
C VAL A 248 13.99 9.93 6.80
N LEU A 249 14.42 10.65 5.76
CA LEU A 249 14.26 12.11 5.70
C LEU A 249 12.78 12.50 5.69
N ALA A 250 11.95 11.79 4.92
CA ALA A 250 10.50 11.98 4.95
C ALA A 250 9.91 11.66 6.34
N ALA A 251 10.43 10.64 7.04
CA ALA A 251 10.03 10.34 8.41
C ALA A 251 10.36 11.47 9.37
N ALA A 252 11.56 12.07 9.25
CA ALA A 252 11.97 13.22 10.05
C ALA A 252 11.08 14.43 9.78
N PHE A 253 10.75 14.73 8.52
CA PHE A 253 9.81 15.81 8.18
C PHE A 253 8.38 15.52 8.68
N GLY A 254 7.91 14.27 8.58
CA GLY A 254 6.63 13.87 9.14
C GLY A 254 6.59 13.99 10.67
N LEU A 255 7.70 13.67 11.35
CA LEU A 255 7.84 13.85 12.79
C LEU A 255 7.90 15.33 13.20
N LEU A 256 8.59 16.17 12.40
CA LEU A 256 8.59 17.62 12.59
C LEU A 256 7.18 18.19 12.39
N GLY A 257 6.47 17.75 11.35
CA GLY A 257 5.07 18.09 11.13
C GLY A 257 4.20 17.64 12.29
N TRP A 258 4.47 16.47 12.87
CA TRP A 258 3.77 16.01 14.08
C TRP A 258 4.06 16.95 15.24
N TRP A 259 5.32 17.25 15.53
CA TRP A 259 5.66 18.13 16.64
C TRP A 259 5.05 19.55 16.51
N LEU A 260 4.98 20.10 15.29
CA LEU A 260 4.46 21.46 15.02
C LEU A 260 2.95 21.54 14.85
N LEU A 261 2.33 20.50 14.28
CA LEU A 261 0.93 20.49 13.85
C LEU A 261 0.11 19.44 14.60
N ASN A 262 0.64 18.81 15.65
CA ASN A 262 -0.12 17.85 16.45
C ASN A 262 -1.19 18.59 17.26
N PRO A 263 -2.48 18.39 16.91
CA PRO A 263 -3.57 19.06 17.62
C PRO A 263 -3.72 18.54 19.06
N LEU A 264 -3.18 17.36 19.38
CA LEU A 264 -3.25 16.76 20.73
C LEU A 264 -2.33 17.46 21.75
N ILE A 265 -1.36 18.26 21.30
CA ILE A 265 -0.48 19.04 22.18
C ILE A 265 -1.14 20.39 22.54
N ALA A 266 -2.17 20.80 21.80
CA ALA A 266 -2.84 22.08 21.95
C ALA A 266 -4.09 21.99 22.84
N GLU A 267 -3.91 21.85 24.16
CA GLU A 267 -4.96 22.31 25.10
C GLU A 267 -5.01 23.85 25.03
N GLY A 268 -5.78 24.40 24.08
CA GLY A 268 -6.10 25.82 23.99
C GLY A 268 -5.43 26.63 22.86
N ALA A 269 -4.75 26.03 21.87
CA ALA A 269 -4.24 26.77 20.73
C ALA A 269 -5.26 26.79 19.57
N GLU A 270 -5.66 27.99 19.12
CA GLU A 270 -6.40 28.16 17.87
C GLU A 270 -5.65 27.44 16.74
N SER A 271 -6.34 26.60 15.95
CA SER A 271 -5.66 25.81 14.92
C SER A 271 -4.86 26.75 13.99
N PRO A 272 -3.58 26.45 13.72
CA PRO A 272 -2.70 27.31 12.91
C PRO A 272 -3.23 27.50 11.47
N PHE A 273 -4.17 26.65 11.05
CA PHE A 273 -4.82 26.75 9.75
C PHE A 273 -5.95 27.77 9.70
N TYR A 274 -6.62 28.10 10.83
CA TYR A 274 -7.68 29.12 10.83
C TYR A 274 -7.13 30.53 10.60
N VAL A 275 -6.00 30.88 11.22
CA VAL A 275 -5.38 32.21 11.09
C VAL A 275 -4.85 32.43 9.66
N THR A 276 -4.28 31.39 9.05
CA THR A 276 -3.65 31.50 7.73
C THR A 276 -4.68 31.52 6.59
N LEU A 277 -5.79 30.79 6.71
CA LEU A 277 -6.87 30.79 5.71
C LEU A 277 -7.67 32.10 5.75
N LEU A 278 -7.89 32.68 6.92
CA LEU A 278 -8.52 34.01 7.06
C LEU A 278 -7.65 35.11 6.43
N LEU A 279 -6.33 35.06 6.63
CA LEU A 279 -5.42 36.03 6.01
C LEU A 279 -5.29 35.86 4.49
N ALA A 280 -5.47 34.65 3.95
CA ALA A 280 -5.44 34.39 2.51
C ALA A 280 -6.77 34.68 1.80
N VAL A 281 -7.90 34.69 2.53
CA VAL A 281 -9.23 35.04 1.98
C VAL A 281 -9.52 36.54 2.13
N VAL A 282 -8.84 37.24 3.05
CA VAL A 282 -8.99 38.68 3.29
C VAL A 282 -7.93 39.53 2.57
N ALA A 283 -6.91 38.92 1.95
CA ALA A 283 -5.90 39.59 1.10
C ALA A 283 -6.18 39.38 -0.39
#